data_AF-A0A945XQ84-F1
#
_entry.id   AF-A0A945XQ84-F1
#
_cell.length_a   1.000
_cell.length_b   1.000
_cell.length_c   1.000
_cell.angle_alpha   90.00
_cell.angle_beta   90.00
_cell.angle_gamma   90.00
#
_symmetry.space_group_name_H-M   'P 1'
#
loop_
_entity.id
_entity.type
_entity.pdbx_description
1 polymer ?
#
loop_
_entity_poly.entity_id
_entity_poly.type
_entity_poly.pdbx_seq_one_letter_code
_entity_poly.pdbx_strand_id
1 'polypeptide(L)'
;MNIETNNIEGNHIATHSIKSKNPRNNRMRPLIAMRALKNLINDPEKTDQVFVVINAMSGTSLEKTFVRFRKTEMGKKILSENRNLLTTLLDREGLGTHDAGTLGQAYLGFVEREQLSADGLVDASQLNADGLEDASELKEGTEEP
;
A
#
# COMPACT_ATOMS: atom_id res chain seq x y z
N MET A 1 -45.69 -2.89 36.63
CA MET A 1 -45.22 -1.61 36.06
C MET A 1 -43.87 -1.92 35.43
N ASN A 2 -43.89 -2.35 34.16
CA ASN A 2 -42.70 -2.80 33.44
C ASN A 2 -42.49 -1.80 32.31
N ILE A 3 -41.36 -1.11 32.36
CA ILE A 3 -41.01 -0.05 31.42
C ILE A 3 -40.25 -0.72 30.28
N GLU A 4 -40.78 -0.57 29.07
CA GLU A 4 -40.11 -0.90 27.81
C GLU A 4 -38.85 -0.04 27.64
N THR A 5 -37.74 -0.65 27.24
CA THR A 5 -36.71 0.06 26.48
C THR A 5 -36.33 -0.79 25.29
N ASN A 6 -36.81 -0.33 24.14
CA ASN A 6 -36.58 -0.87 22.81
C ASN A 6 -35.08 -0.97 22.53
N ASN A 7 -34.63 -2.20 22.23
CA ASN A 7 -33.27 -2.50 21.85
C ASN A 7 -33.06 -2.08 20.38
N ILE A 8 -32.26 -1.05 20.20
CA ILE A 8 -31.91 -0.44 18.91
C ILE A 8 -31.26 -1.50 18.02
N GLU A 9 -31.87 -1.73 16.86
CA GLU A 9 -31.35 -2.57 15.78
C GLU A 9 -29.94 -2.09 15.41
N GLY A 10 -28.95 -2.92 15.74
CA GLY A 10 -27.57 -2.75 15.29
C GLY A 10 -27.53 -2.84 13.78
N ASN A 11 -27.24 -1.71 13.14
CA ASN A 11 -27.04 -1.60 11.71
C ASN A 11 -25.91 -2.59 11.31
N HIS A 12 -26.28 -3.60 10.54
CA HIS A 12 -25.37 -4.63 10.03
C HIS A 12 -24.33 -3.98 9.10
N ILE A 13 -23.12 -3.72 9.61
CA ILE A 13 -21.97 -3.44 8.74
C ILE A 13 -21.62 -4.76 8.06
N ALA A 14 -21.98 -4.87 6.78
CA ALA A 14 -21.60 -5.97 5.92
C ALA A 14 -20.08 -6.15 5.96
N THR A 15 -19.65 -7.17 6.72
CA THR A 15 -18.25 -7.61 6.76
C THR A 15 -17.96 -8.18 5.38
N HIS A 16 -17.40 -7.37 4.47
CA HIS A 16 -16.86 -7.87 3.22
C HIS A 16 -15.71 -8.80 3.57
N SER A 17 -16.02 -10.10 3.51
CA SER A 17 -15.06 -11.18 3.63
C SER A 17 -13.97 -10.95 2.57
N ILE A 18 -12.79 -10.51 3.00
CA ILE A 18 -11.57 -10.54 2.19
C ILE A 18 -11.24 -12.02 1.98
N LYS A 19 -11.93 -12.64 1.03
CA LYS A 19 -11.64 -13.98 0.56
C LYS A 19 -10.28 -13.91 -0.12
N SER A 20 -9.24 -14.31 0.60
CA SER A 20 -7.88 -14.48 0.07
C SER A 20 -7.95 -15.48 -1.10
N LYS A 21 -8.08 -14.96 -2.32
CA LYS A 21 -8.03 -15.73 -3.56
C LYS A 21 -6.63 -16.33 -3.65
N ASN A 22 -6.59 -17.64 -3.90
CA ASN A 22 -5.42 -18.52 -4.11
C ASN A 22 -4.17 -17.76 -4.59
N PRO A 23 -2.94 -18.02 -4.10
CA PRO A 23 -1.75 -17.28 -4.49
C PRO A 23 -1.57 -17.43 -6.00
N ARG A 24 -1.94 -16.39 -6.74
CA ARG A 24 -1.61 -16.27 -8.16
C ARG A 24 -0.10 -16.36 -8.18
N ASN A 25 0.44 -17.37 -8.87
CA ASN A 25 1.87 -17.57 -9.06
C ASN A 25 2.48 -16.27 -9.58
N ASN A 26 2.98 -15.44 -8.66
CA ASN A 26 3.53 -14.14 -8.99
C ASN A 26 4.94 -14.41 -9.51
N ARG A 27 5.01 -14.79 -10.79
CA ARG A 27 6.28 -14.91 -11.51
C ARG A 27 6.79 -13.51 -11.81
N MET A 28 8.12 -13.34 -11.75
CA MET A 28 8.74 -12.09 -12.16
C MET A 28 8.38 -11.77 -13.62
N ARG A 29 8.07 -10.50 -13.89
CA ARG A 29 7.68 -9.98 -15.20
C ARG A 29 8.69 -8.92 -15.66
N PRO A 30 9.93 -9.30 -16.02
CA PRO A 30 11.02 -8.35 -16.27
C PRO A 30 10.74 -7.38 -17.43
N LEU A 31 10.01 -7.81 -18.46
CA LEU A 31 9.61 -6.93 -19.57
C LEU A 31 8.65 -5.82 -19.11
N ILE A 32 7.71 -6.14 -18.21
CA ILE A 32 6.79 -5.15 -17.64
C ILE A 32 7.56 -4.18 -16.74
N ALA A 33 8.46 -4.69 -15.90
CA ALA A 33 9.34 -3.85 -15.07
C ALA A 33 10.19 -2.90 -15.93
N MET A 34 10.80 -3.39 -17.02
CA MET A 34 11.62 -2.58 -17.91
C MET A 34 10.82 -1.48 -18.60
N ARG A 35 9.58 -1.79 -19.04
CA ARG A 35 8.69 -0.79 -19.64
C ARG A 35 8.29 0.27 -18.62
N ALA A 36 7.93 -0.14 -17.41
CA ALA A 36 7.55 0.79 -16.34
C ALA A 36 8.73 1.67 -15.90
N LEU A 37 9.93 1.11 -15.80
CA LEU A 37 11.15 1.86 -15.53
C LEU A 37 11.43 2.89 -16.63
N LYS A 38 11.27 2.52 -17.91
CA LYS A 38 11.41 3.46 -19.03
C LYS A 38 10.40 4.61 -18.93
N ASN A 39 9.15 4.30 -18.56
CA ASN A 39 8.12 5.33 -18.37
C ASN A 39 8.47 6.28 -17.22
N LEU A 40 8.98 5.76 -16.10
CA LEU A 40 9.40 6.57 -14.94
C LEU A 40 10.63 7.44 -15.25
N ILE A 41 11.59 6.92 -16.01
CA ILE A 41 12.78 7.70 -16.43
C ILE A 41 12.38 8.83 -17.38
N ASN A 42 11.43 8.57 -18.28
CA ASN A 42 10.94 9.57 -19.22
C ASN A 42 10.04 10.62 -18.54
N ASP A 43 9.38 10.27 -17.44
CA ASP A 43 8.45 11.11 -16.71
C ASP A 43 8.48 10.77 -15.20
N PRO A 44 9.24 11.52 -14.38
CA PRO A 44 9.42 11.23 -12.96
C PRO A 44 8.15 11.46 -12.12
N GLU A 45 7.13 12.12 -12.66
CA GLU A 45 5.84 12.34 -11.99
C GLU A 45 4.94 11.08 -12.03
N LYS A 46 5.31 10.07 -12.83
CA LYS A 46 4.60 8.77 -12.92
C LYS A 46 4.93 7.84 -11.75
N THR A 47 4.57 8.28 -10.56
CA THR A 47 4.79 7.60 -9.27
C THR A 47 4.11 6.23 -9.19
N ASP A 48 3.07 5.98 -9.99
CA ASP A 48 2.43 4.68 -10.18
C ASP A 48 3.37 3.61 -10.75
N GLN A 49 4.29 4.02 -11.64
CA GLN A 49 5.23 3.09 -12.29
C GLN A 49 6.21 2.48 -11.30
N VAL A 50 6.49 3.14 -10.16
CA VAL A 50 7.31 2.58 -9.07
C VAL A 50 6.67 1.30 -8.52
N PHE A 51 5.36 1.34 -8.28
CA PHE A 51 4.61 0.16 -7.81
C PHE A 51 4.58 -0.96 -8.86
N VAL A 52 4.45 -0.61 -10.14
CA VAL A 52 4.50 -1.59 -11.24
C VAL A 52 5.87 -2.28 -11.29
N VAL A 53 6.96 -1.53 -11.16
CA VAL A 53 8.33 -2.08 -11.12
C VAL A 53 8.49 -3.01 -9.93
N ILE A 54 8.14 -2.56 -8.72
CA ILE A 54 8.26 -3.36 -7.49
C ILE A 54 7.43 -4.65 -7.61
N ASN A 55 6.18 -4.58 -8.07
CA ASN A 55 5.31 -5.74 -8.20
C ASN A 55 5.81 -6.73 -9.26
N ALA A 56 6.26 -6.23 -10.42
CA ALA A 56 6.78 -7.04 -11.50
C ALA A 56 8.10 -7.74 -11.14
N MET A 57 8.91 -7.15 -10.24
CA MET A 57 10.19 -7.72 -9.81
C MET A 57 10.08 -8.58 -8.54
N SER A 58 9.10 -8.32 -7.68
CA SER A 58 9.01 -8.99 -6.37
C SER A 58 8.74 -10.49 -6.46
N GLY A 59 8.06 -10.95 -7.52
CA GLY A 59 7.69 -12.35 -7.68
C GLY A 59 7.04 -12.96 -6.42
N THR A 60 7.50 -14.13 -5.98
CA THR A 60 7.03 -14.78 -4.73
C THR A 60 7.74 -14.31 -3.45
N SER A 61 8.74 -13.42 -3.57
CA SER A 61 9.58 -13.02 -2.42
C SER A 61 8.83 -12.13 -1.43
N LEU A 62 7.95 -11.25 -1.92
CA LEU A 62 7.12 -10.37 -1.10
C LEU A 62 6.15 -11.19 -0.25
N GLU A 63 5.44 -12.15 -0.87
CA GLU A 63 4.55 -13.06 -0.16
C GLU A 63 5.29 -13.89 0.90
N LYS A 64 6.42 -14.48 0.55
CA LYS A 64 7.25 -15.26 1.51
C LYS A 64 7.71 -14.42 2.68
N THR A 65 8.12 -13.17 2.41
CA THR A 65 8.56 -12.23 3.46
C THR A 65 7.39 -11.81 4.33
N PHE A 66 6.21 -11.56 3.76
CA PHE A 66 5.00 -11.26 4.50
C PHE A 66 4.56 -12.43 5.39
N VAL A 67 4.56 -13.66 4.88
CA VAL A 67 4.27 -14.87 5.67
C VAL A 67 5.26 -15.01 6.82
N ARG A 68 6.56 -14.73 6.60
CA ARG A 68 7.56 -14.73 7.67
C ARG A 68 7.31 -13.61 8.69
N PHE A 69 7.01 -12.40 8.23
CA PHE A 69 6.70 -11.25 9.07
C PHE A 69 5.51 -11.52 10.00
N ARG A 70 4.42 -12.09 9.46
CA ARG A 70 3.23 -12.51 10.22
C ARG A 70 3.50 -13.52 11.33
N LYS A 71 4.59 -14.28 11.24
CA LYS A 71 4.98 -15.26 12.27
C LYS A 71 5.75 -14.62 13.42
N THR A 72 6.28 -13.41 13.25
CA THR A 72 6.97 -12.69 14.31
C THR A 72 5.98 -12.07 15.29
N GLU A 73 6.34 -11.98 16.57
CA GLU A 73 5.48 -11.35 17.60
C GLU A 73 5.19 -9.88 17.27
N MET A 74 6.20 -9.14 16.80
CA MET A 74 6.03 -7.75 16.35
C MET A 74 5.10 -7.65 15.15
N GLY A 75 5.24 -8.53 14.15
CA GLY A 75 4.38 -8.53 12.97
C GLY A 75 2.93 -8.84 13.30
N LYS A 76 2.66 -9.77 14.21
CA LYS A 76 1.30 -10.02 14.72
C LYS A 76 0.71 -8.78 15.37
N LYS A 77 1.48 -8.10 16.23
CA LYS A 77 1.05 -6.88 16.93
C LYS A 77 0.76 -5.74 15.95
N ILE A 78 1.66 -5.48 14.99
CA ILE A 78 1.50 -4.44 13.98
C ILE A 78 0.22 -4.67 13.16
N LEU A 79 -0.04 -5.92 12.77
CA LEU A 79 -1.22 -6.28 11.98
C LEU A 79 -2.52 -6.24 12.78
N SER A 80 -2.50 -6.62 14.07
CA SER A 80 -3.70 -6.51 14.92
C SER A 80 -4.09 -5.06 15.20
N GLU A 81 -3.10 -4.17 15.31
CA GLU A 81 -3.30 -2.75 15.59
C GLU A 81 -3.64 -1.94 14.34
N ASN A 82 -3.57 -2.53 13.13
CA ASN A 82 -3.71 -1.84 11.84
C ASN A 82 -2.92 -0.52 11.82
N ARG A 83 -1.67 -0.56 12.30
CA ARG A 83 -0.86 0.66 12.48
C ARG A 83 -0.70 1.39 11.15
N ASN A 84 -1.17 2.64 11.11
CA ASN A 84 -0.98 3.51 9.97
C ASN A 84 0.21 4.45 10.23
N LEU A 85 1.32 4.18 9.55
CA LEU A 85 2.53 5.01 9.65
C LEU A 85 2.39 6.31 8.84
N LEU A 86 1.54 6.33 7.81
CA LEU A 86 1.36 7.47 6.92
C LEU A 86 0.89 8.70 7.70
N THR A 87 -0.11 8.54 8.58
CA THR A 87 -0.65 9.62 9.41
C THR A 87 0.45 10.29 10.24
N THR A 88 1.36 9.50 10.80
CA THR A 88 2.47 10.03 11.61
C THR A 88 3.53 10.72 10.75
N LEU A 89 3.85 10.20 9.57
CA LEU A 89 4.89 10.77 8.71
C LEU A 89 4.41 12.00 7.92
N LEU A 90 3.10 12.17 7.73
CA LEU A 90 2.51 13.36 7.13
C LEU A 90 2.36 14.52 8.12
N ASP A 91 2.35 14.23 9.43
CA ASP A 91 2.23 15.24 10.48
C ASP A 91 3.56 15.99 10.69
N ARG A 92 3.82 16.98 9.84
CA ARG A 92 5.04 17.79 9.88
C ARG A 92 5.15 18.61 11.16
N GLU A 93 4.03 19.08 11.70
CA GLU A 93 4.01 19.86 12.94
C GLU A 93 4.41 18.97 14.12
N GLY A 94 3.80 17.79 14.24
CA GLY A 94 4.16 16.79 15.25
C GLY A 94 5.61 16.33 15.12
N LEU A 95 6.10 16.09 13.90
CA LEU A 95 7.50 15.73 13.67
C LEU A 95 8.47 16.84 14.08
N GLY A 96 8.07 18.10 13.96
CA GLY A 96 8.85 19.27 14.37
C GLY A 96 8.98 19.41 15.89
N THR A 97 8.16 18.73 16.68
CA THR A 97 8.25 18.75 18.15
C THR A 97 9.34 17.83 18.71
N HIS A 98 9.91 16.95 17.88
CA HIS A 98 10.93 16.01 18.34
C HIS A 98 12.29 16.68 18.54
N ASP A 99 13.01 16.23 19.58
CA ASP A 99 14.36 16.71 19.89
C ASP A 99 15.36 16.44 18.75
N ALA A 100 16.40 17.27 18.68
CA ALA A 100 17.50 17.11 17.74
C ALA A 100 18.21 15.76 17.92
N GLY A 101 18.55 15.11 16.80
CA GLY A 101 19.18 13.79 16.79
C GLY A 101 18.22 12.60 16.83
N THR A 102 16.91 12.86 16.89
CA THR A 102 15.88 11.82 16.71
C THR A 102 15.64 11.51 15.23
N LEU A 103 15.08 10.31 14.95
CA LEU A 103 14.67 9.94 13.59
C LEU A 103 13.60 10.89 13.03
N GLY A 104 12.68 11.36 13.88
CA GLY A 104 11.59 12.26 13.46
C GLY A 104 12.12 13.60 12.94
N GLN A 105 13.04 14.22 13.69
CA GLN A 105 13.66 15.48 13.29
C GLN A 105 14.54 15.30 12.03
N ALA A 106 15.31 14.21 11.95
CA ALA A 106 16.14 13.92 10.78
C ALA A 106 15.28 13.65 9.52
N TYR A 107 14.16 12.94 9.67
CA TYR A 107 13.21 12.69 8.61
C TYR A 107 12.54 13.98 8.12
N LEU A 108 12.08 14.84 9.04
CA LEU A 108 11.49 16.14 8.67
C LEU A 108 12.47 17.00 7.88
N GLY A 109 13.72 17.14 8.38
CA GLY A 109 14.76 17.89 7.69
C GLY A 109 15.15 17.30 6.33
N PHE A 110 15.01 15.99 6.13
CA PHE A 110 15.17 15.36 4.82
C PHE A 110 14.03 15.74 3.87
N VAL A 111 12.77 15.58 4.30
CA VAL A 111 11.60 15.85 3.44
C VAL A 111 11.52 17.33 3.04
N GLU A 112 11.83 18.25 3.95
CA GLU A 112 11.82 19.69 3.67
C GLU A 112 12.93 20.11 2.70
N ARG A 113 14.16 19.60 2.90
CA ARG A 113 15.31 19.93 2.05
C ARG A 113 15.13 19.42 0.62
N GLU A 114 14.65 18.19 0.48
CA GLU A 114 14.44 17.55 -0.82
C GLU A 114 13.10 17.96 -1.46
N GLN A 115 12.30 18.80 -0.79
CA GLN A 115 10.97 19.26 -1.23
C GLN A 115 10.03 18.11 -1.63
N LEU A 116 10.11 17.00 -0.90
CA LEU A 116 9.36 15.81 -1.24
C LEU A 116 7.90 15.96 -0.79
N SER A 117 6.97 15.71 -1.71
CA SER A 117 5.59 15.40 -1.36
C SER A 117 5.37 13.89 -1.42
N ALA A 118 4.61 13.37 -0.45
CA ALA A 118 4.19 11.97 -0.43
C ALA A 118 2.93 11.72 -1.26
N ASP A 119 2.23 12.78 -1.71
CA ASP A 119 0.89 12.70 -2.30
C ASP A 119 0.84 11.76 -3.51
N GLY A 120 1.78 11.92 -4.46
CA GLY A 120 1.81 11.09 -5.67
C GLY A 120 1.95 9.59 -5.38
N LEU A 121 2.78 9.20 -4.40
CA LEU A 121 2.94 7.80 -4.00
C LEU A 121 1.73 7.27 -3.22
N VAL A 122 1.06 8.14 -2.45
CA VAL A 122 -0.15 7.78 -1.70
C VAL A 122 -1.31 7.52 -2.66
N ASP A 123 -1.53 8.41 -3.61
CA ASP A 123 -2.57 8.29 -4.62
C ASP A 123 -2.35 7.03 -5.47
N ALA A 124 -1.11 6.83 -5.93
CA ALA A 124 -0.72 5.61 -6.65
C ALA A 124 -0.91 4.33 -5.82
N SER A 125 -0.67 4.38 -4.50
CA SER A 125 -0.87 3.24 -3.60
C SER A 125 -2.35 2.89 -3.45
N GLN A 126 -3.23 3.90 -3.31
CA GLN A 126 -4.68 3.68 -3.19
C GLN A 126 -5.26 3.09 -4.47
N LEU A 127 -4.88 3.65 -5.63
CA LEU A 127 -5.28 3.12 -6.94
C LEU A 127 -4.84 1.67 -7.16
N ASN A 128 -3.66 1.28 -6.65
CA ASN A 128 -3.19 -0.11 -6.72
C ASN A 128 -3.87 -1.05 -5.71
N ALA A 129 -4.27 -0.55 -4.53
CA ALA A 129 -5.02 -1.34 -3.55
C ALA A 129 -6.40 -1.74 -4.10
N ASP A 130 -7.05 -0.82 -4.83
CA ASP A 130 -8.32 -1.04 -5.51
C ASP A 130 -8.14 -1.81 -6.84
N GLY A 131 -7.06 -1.54 -7.58
CA GLY A 131 -6.74 -2.15 -8.88
C GLY A 131 -6.18 -3.58 -8.85
N LEU A 132 -6.10 -4.23 -7.69
CA LEU A 132 -5.74 -5.65 -7.58
C LEU A 132 -6.79 -6.59 -8.22
N GLU A 133 -7.96 -6.05 -8.60
CA GLU A 133 -9.00 -6.73 -9.37
C GLU A 133 -8.70 -6.78 -10.89
N ASP A 134 -8.14 -5.74 -11.50
CA ASP A 134 -8.14 -5.58 -12.97
C ASP A 134 -6.81 -5.86 -13.70
N ALA A 135 -5.69 -6.05 -13.00
CA ALA A 135 -4.43 -6.42 -13.66
C ALA A 135 -4.43 -7.84 -14.31
N SER A 136 -5.55 -8.56 -14.24
CA SER A 136 -5.81 -9.79 -15.03
C SER A 136 -6.33 -9.54 -16.44
N GLU A 137 -6.79 -8.34 -16.79
CA GLU A 137 -7.42 -8.07 -18.09
C GLU A 137 -6.46 -7.60 -19.19
N LEU A 138 -5.16 -7.45 -18.92
CA LEU A 138 -4.16 -7.19 -19.98
C LEU A 138 -3.79 -8.44 -20.80
N LYS A 139 -4.71 -9.39 -20.90
CA LYS A 139 -4.70 -10.47 -21.90
C LYS A 139 -6.12 -10.73 -22.37
N GLU A 140 -6.56 -9.99 -23.39
CA GLU A 140 -7.19 -10.51 -24.61
C GLU A 140 -7.63 -9.36 -25.52
N GLY A 141 -7.41 -9.52 -26.83
CA GLY A 141 -7.81 -8.60 -27.90
C GLY A 141 -6.66 -7.74 -28.42
N THR A 142 -6.18 -7.86 -29.66
CA THR A 142 -6.75 -8.48 -30.86
C THR A 142 -5.64 -8.71 -31.90
N GLU A 143 -5.32 -9.98 -32.19
CA GLU A 143 -5.34 -10.47 -33.60
C GLU A 143 -6.83 -10.40 -34.00
N GLU A 144 -7.27 -9.79 -35.10
CA GLU A 144 -7.05 -10.05 -36.53
C GLU A 144 -7.90 -9.00 -37.30
N PRO A 145 -7.91 -8.93 -38.65
CA PRO A 145 -7.01 -9.53 -39.64
C PRO A 145 -6.23 -8.50 -40.49
#